data_AF-X1UPT3-F1
#
_entry.id   AF-X1UPT3-F1
#
_cell.length_a   1.000
_cell.length_b   1.000
_cell.length_c   1.000
_cell.angle_alpha   90.00
_cell.angle_beta   90.00
_cell.angle_gamma   90.00
#
_symmetry.space_group_name_H-M   'P 1'
#
loop_
_entity.id
_entity.type
_entity.pdbx_description
1 polymer ?
#
loop_
_entity_poly.entity_id
_entity_poly.type
_entity_poly.pdbx_seq_one_letter_code
_entity_poly.pdbx_strand_id
1 'polypeptide(L)' 'MGKTEDRIEEKTWKEIEREFPGDPALQQIHFARKLISKEAKEKGLSLREYIKNYSQD' A
#
# COMPACT_ATOMS: atom_id res chain seq x y z
N MET A 1 6.39 -1.13 -19.48
CA MET A 1 6.58 -1.65 -18.10
C MET A 1 5.33 -2.34 -17.50
N GLY A 2 4.18 -2.44 -18.19
CA GLY A 2 2.91 -2.80 -17.55
C GLY A 2 2.60 -4.26 -17.15
N LYS A 3 3.50 -5.25 -17.28
CA LYS A 3 3.16 -6.64 -16.91
C LYS A 3 3.61 -7.05 -15.50
N THR A 4 4.56 -6.33 -14.93
CA THR A 4 5.19 -6.71 -13.66
C THR A 4 4.53 -6.03 -12.47
N GLU A 5 4.15 -4.76 -12.62
CA GLU A 5 3.42 -4.00 -11.59
C GLU A 5 2.04 -4.58 -11.32
N ASP A 6 1.25 -4.87 -12.37
CA ASP A 6 -0.06 -5.52 -12.25
C ASP A 6 0.00 -6.85 -11.47
N ARG A 7 1.05 -7.65 -11.70
CA ARG A 7 1.26 -8.93 -11.00
C ARG A 7 1.64 -8.74 -9.53
N ILE A 8 2.34 -7.66 -9.20
CA ILE A 8 2.71 -7.32 -7.82
C ILE A 8 1.46 -6.84 -7.07
N GLU A 9 0.62 -6.03 -7.71
CA GLU A 9 -0.64 -5.57 -7.14
C GLU A 9 -1.62 -6.72 -6.90
N GLU A 10 -1.76 -7.65 -7.84
CA GLU A 10 -2.62 -8.84 -7.68
C GLU A 10 -2.18 -9.73 -6.50
N LYS A 11 -0.87 -9.94 -6.34
CA LYS A 11 -0.35 -10.70 -5.18
C LYS A 11 -0.63 -9.98 -3.87
N THR A 12 -0.45 -8.67 -3.85
CA THR A 12 -0.70 -7.85 -2.66
C THR A 12 -2.18 -7.91 -2.24
N TRP A 13 -3.09 -7.87 -3.21
CA TRP A 13 -4.52 -8.06 -2.97
C TRP A 13 -4.85 -9.44 -2.40
N LYS A 14 -4.29 -10.51 -2.97
CA LYS A 14 -4.52 -11.88 -2.45
C LYS A 14 -4.01 -12.08 -1.03
N GLU A 15 -2.90 -11.46 -0.67
CA GLU A 15 -2.39 -11.48 0.71
C GLU A 15 -3.35 -10.75 1.67
N ILE A 16 -3.78 -9.55 1.28
CA ILE A 16 -4.68 -8.73 2.08
C ILE A 16 -6.05 -9.38 2.24
N GLU A 17 -6.58 -10.00 1.19
CA GLU A 17 -7.86 -10.74 1.26
C GLU A 17 -7.77 -11.94 2.22
N ARG A 18 -6.61 -12.61 2.29
CA ARG A 18 -6.35 -13.68 3.26
C ARG A 18 -6.21 -13.16 4.70
N GLU A 19 -5.62 -11.98 4.88
CA GLU A 19 -5.46 -11.34 6.19
C GLU A 19 -6.79 -10.76 6.72
N PHE A 20 -7.64 -10.22 5.84
CA PHE A 20 -8.90 -9.56 6.17
C PHE A 20 -10.08 -10.14 5.39
N PRO A 21 -10.41 -11.44 5.56
CA PRO A 21 -11.45 -12.10 4.77
C PRO A 21 -12.83 -11.52 5.10
N GLY A 22 -13.59 -11.15 4.07
CA GLY A 22 -14.94 -10.63 4.22
C GLY A 22 -15.04 -9.20 4.77
N ASP A 23 -13.92 -8.48 4.89
CA ASP A 23 -13.91 -7.06 5.27
C ASP A 23 -13.29 -6.18 4.17
N PRO A 24 -14.08 -5.80 3.15
CA PRO A 24 -13.58 -5.00 2.02
C PRO A 24 -13.01 -3.65 2.46
N ALA A 25 -13.51 -3.06 3.55
CA ALA A 25 -13.05 -1.76 4.03
C ALA A 25 -11.63 -1.86 4.59
N LEU A 26 -11.37 -2.84 5.46
CA LEU A 26 -10.02 -3.08 5.96
C LEU A 26 -9.06 -3.49 4.83
N GLN A 27 -9.52 -4.30 3.87
CA GLN A 27 -8.71 -4.67 2.72
C GLN A 27 -8.23 -3.43 1.93
N GLN A 28 -9.13 -2.50 1.62
CA GLN A 28 -8.80 -1.27 0.91
C GLN A 28 -7.81 -0.38 1.69
N ILE A 29 -8.01 -0.21 3.00
CA ILE A 29 -7.11 0.58 3.85
C ILE A 29 -5.71 -0.03 3.86
N HIS A 30 -5.61 -1.34 4.02
CA HIS A 30 -4.32 -2.04 4.05
C HIS A 30 -3.61 -1.99 2.68
N PHE A 31 -4.35 -2.06 1.58
CA PHE A 31 -3.80 -1.94 0.24
C PHE A 31 -3.22 -0.53 0.01
N ALA A 32 -4.01 0.51 0.31
CA ALA A 32 -3.55 1.89 0.23
C ALA A 32 -2.31 2.13 1.10
N ARG A 33 -2.30 1.61 2.34
CA ARG A 33 -1.15 1.72 3.24
C ARG A 33 0.10 1.05 2.67
N LYS A 34 -0.01 -0.12 2.04
CA LYS A 34 1.12 -0.81 1.41
C LYS A 34 1.67 -0.01 0.22
N LEU A 35 0.81 0.58 -0.60
CA LEU A 35 1.22 1.46 -1.71
C LEU A 35 1.99 2.69 -1.19
N ILE A 36 1.44 3.41 -0.22
CA ILE A 36 2.09 4.59 0.37
C ILE A 36 3.42 4.21 1.02
N SER A 37 3.50 3.04 1.67
CA SER A 37 4.74 2.54 2.27
C SER A 37 5.81 2.22 1.23
N LYS A 38 5.42 1.70 0.06
CA LYS A 38 6.33 1.45 -1.06
C LYS A 38 6.88 2.78 -1.59
N GLU A 39 6.02 3.76 -1.82
CA GLU A 39 6.42 5.08 -2.28
C GLU A 39 7.35 5.78 -1.25
N ALA A 40 7.03 5.69 0.05
CA ALA A 40 7.89 6.20 1.11
C ALA A 40 9.29 5.58 1.06
N LYS A 41 9.37 4.26 0.90
CA LYS A 41 10.63 3.52 0.78
C LYS A 41 11.42 3.93 -0.46
N GLU A 42 10.76 4.14 -1.60
CA GLU A 42 11.40 4.63 -2.83
C GLU A 42 12.00 6.02 -2.67
N LYS A 43 11.40 6.87 -1.82
CA LYS A 43 11.94 8.19 -1.45
C LYS A 43 12.93 8.15 -0.27
N GLY A 44 13.29 6.96 0.23
CA GLY A 44 14.20 6.81 1.37
C GLY A 44 13.63 7.29 2.71
N LEU A 45 12.30 7.38 2.81
CA LEU A 45 11.59 7.84 4.00
C LEU A 45 10.89 6.67 4.70
N SER A 46 10.72 6.76 6.02
CA SER A 46 9.74 5.94 6.72
C SER A 46 8.32 6.37 6.35
N LEU A 47 7.35 5.45 6.47
CA LEU A 47 5.93 5.78 6.24
C LEU A 47 5.47 6.98 7.09
N ARG A 48 5.95 7.09 8.34
CA ARG A 48 5.57 8.18 9.24
C ARG A 48 6.13 9.53 8.76
N GLU A 49 7.38 9.57 8.33
CA GLU A 49 7.99 10.79 7.77
C GLU A 49 7.30 11.19 6.48
N TYR A 50 7.01 10.20 5.63
CA TYR A 50 6.25 10.42 4.41
C TYR A 50 4.91 11.08 4.69
N ILE A 51 4.08 10.50 5.57
CA ILE A 51 2.78 11.07 5.92
C ILE A 51 2.91 12.49 6.48
N LYS A 52 3.88 12.73 7.39
CA LYS A 52 4.11 14.06 7.97
C LYS A 52 4.44 15.13 6.93
N ASN A 53 5.17 14.77 5.88
CA ASN A 53 5.54 15.70 4.80
C ASN A 53 4.35 16.10 3.93
N TYR A 54 3.32 15.25 3.84
CA TYR A 54 2.09 15.52 3.07
C TYR A 54 0.91 15.97 3.94
N SER A 55 1.05 15.98 5.27
CA SER A 55 0.02 16.42 6.21
C SER A 55 0.16 17.89 6.64
N GLN A 56 0.88 18.71 5.87
CA GLN A 56 1.01 20.15 6.09
C GLN A 56 -0.06 20.87 5.23
N ASP A 57 -1.29 20.87 5.72
CA ASP A 57 -2.37 21.80 5.34
C ASP A 57 -3.08 22.26 6.62
#